data_AF-A0A378N7X8-F1
#
_entry.id   AF-A0A378N7X8-F1
#
_cell.length_a   1.000
_cell.length_b   1.000
_cell.length_c   1.000
_cell.angle_alpha   90.00
_cell.angle_beta   90.00
_cell.angle_gamma   90.00
#
_symmetry.space_group_name_H-M   'P 1'
#
loop_
_entity.id
_entity.type
_entity.pdbx_description
1 polymer ?
#
loop_
_entity_poly.entity_id
_entity_poly.type
_entity_poly.pdbx_seq_one_letter_code
_entity_poly.pdbx_strand_id
1 'polypeptide(L)'
;MNKAKISEWEDKAGADYFAELPQICHYAQALLYSDKNSLQFYYSSNHQWLKISLERHQSFVLTQAEHTDLPYGLSKREIELLTLISSGLSNEDIANELCISKRTVDKHIENIFAKTHTKSRTLLAVFAITEHLICLPTPGKLTQSILASFNIEQLALQIIAKKQPLVTASTRHEPPIFTINHHHSRPIIIGVPYVEQGIGQIDTRELLNGTQLAVETINQQGGIHGREVQVATAGFYVKDKASILQAYHHLFDQEVDAISTAYACYLPEVHELIATKGIPYLHIATHSGSNKLAQNLPNQRIENMFQVCASDVTYGLGISHFLQYYRYHYAPWLQNKTVMVVTVSWQKVDIGIESLTLSLREQGWNVDYLELTQEQDNYATLMAQVHNLAPSIIVFASYFAEDIVQFYQTFIRNPTNAIIYSIYAPSAFFATRETLRRRSLEYQ
;
A
#
# COMPACT_ATOMS: atom_id res chain seq x y z
N MET A 1 -14.58 29.18 -12.45
CA MET A 1 -13.89 28.05 -11.82
C MET A 1 -12.89 27.50 -12.82
N ASN A 2 -11.61 27.87 -12.70
CA ASN A 2 -10.55 27.19 -13.43
C ASN A 2 -10.49 25.76 -12.88
N LYS A 3 -10.83 24.77 -13.72
CA LYS A 3 -10.64 23.36 -13.35
C LYS A 3 -9.13 23.16 -13.17
N ALA A 4 -8.69 22.93 -11.93
CA ALA A 4 -7.30 22.55 -11.68
C ALA A 4 -7.02 21.28 -12.50
N LYS A 5 -6.06 21.38 -13.43
CA LYS A 5 -5.67 20.25 -14.28
C LYS A 5 -4.74 19.37 -13.44
N ILE A 6 -5.31 18.36 -12.79
CA ILE A 6 -4.52 17.33 -12.13
C ILE A 6 -3.83 16.54 -13.23
N SER A 7 -2.51 16.42 -13.15
CA SER A 7 -1.70 15.61 -14.06
C SER A 7 -0.91 14.64 -13.20
N GLU A 8 -1.17 13.34 -13.38
CA GLU A 8 -0.42 12.27 -12.72
C GLU A 8 0.68 11.80 -13.68
N TRP A 9 1.93 11.88 -13.23
CA TRP A 9 3.10 11.50 -14.01
C TRP A 9 3.93 10.48 -13.25
N GLU A 10 3.64 9.20 -13.45
CA GLU A 10 4.44 8.08 -12.93
C GLU A 10 5.60 7.71 -13.89
N ASP A 11 5.78 8.47 -14.96
CA ASP A 11 6.71 8.22 -16.04
C ASP A 11 7.84 9.26 -16.10
N LYS A 12 8.58 9.26 -17.21
CA LYS A 12 9.70 10.18 -17.46
C LYS A 12 9.31 11.66 -17.35
N ALA A 13 8.08 12.05 -17.68
CA ALA A 13 7.68 13.45 -17.64
C ALA A 13 7.66 14.01 -16.20
N GLY A 14 7.25 13.20 -15.23
CA GLY A 14 7.31 13.56 -13.81
C GLY A 14 8.75 13.65 -13.31
N ALA A 15 9.60 12.71 -13.71
CA ALA A 15 11.03 12.73 -13.39
C ALA A 15 11.73 13.97 -13.98
N ASP A 16 11.45 14.31 -15.24
CA ASP A 16 12.00 15.49 -15.91
C ASP A 16 11.53 16.80 -15.22
N TYR A 17 10.27 16.87 -14.78
CA TYR A 17 9.76 18.02 -14.02
C TYR A 17 10.51 18.22 -12.68
N PHE A 18 10.70 17.14 -11.90
CA PHE A 18 11.41 17.22 -10.62
C PHE A 18 12.93 17.35 -10.77
N ALA A 19 13.51 16.97 -11.93
CA ALA A 19 14.92 17.22 -12.22
C ALA A 19 15.25 18.73 -12.22
N GLU A 20 14.30 19.58 -12.59
CA GLU A 20 14.41 21.05 -12.51
C GLU A 20 14.24 21.59 -11.07
N LEU A 21 13.88 20.74 -10.11
CA LEU A 21 13.69 21.06 -8.70
C LEU A 21 14.60 20.20 -7.79
N PRO A 22 15.94 20.25 -7.97
CA PRO A 22 16.85 19.29 -7.37
C PRO A 22 16.78 19.26 -5.84
N GLN A 23 16.51 20.39 -5.17
CA GLN A 23 16.40 20.42 -3.70
C GLN A 23 15.25 19.54 -3.20
N ILE A 24 14.10 19.54 -3.89
CA ILE A 24 12.95 18.70 -3.52
C ILE A 24 13.32 17.22 -3.63
N CYS A 25 14.04 16.83 -4.68
CA CYS A 25 14.56 15.46 -4.82
C CYS A 25 15.48 15.06 -3.67
N HIS A 26 16.35 15.96 -3.20
CA HIS A 26 17.19 15.67 -2.04
C HIS A 26 16.40 15.58 -0.74
N TYR A 27 15.35 16.39 -0.56
CA TYR A 27 14.46 16.26 0.60
C TYR A 27 13.69 14.92 0.58
N ALA A 28 13.22 14.48 -0.59
CA ALA A 28 12.61 13.17 -0.77
C ALA A 28 13.59 12.04 -0.44
N GLN A 29 14.84 12.12 -0.91
CA GLN A 29 15.87 11.14 -0.56
C GLN A 29 16.20 11.16 0.94
N ALA A 30 16.32 12.33 1.55
CA ALA A 30 16.53 12.46 2.98
C ALA A 30 15.39 11.83 3.78
N LEU A 31 14.13 11.91 3.31
CA LEU A 31 13.00 11.25 3.95
C LEU A 31 13.17 9.72 4.02
N LEU A 32 13.72 9.08 2.99
CA LEU A 32 14.02 7.63 2.99
C LEU A 32 14.95 7.24 4.13
N TYR A 33 15.94 8.09 4.44
CA TYR A 33 16.94 7.84 5.48
C TYR A 33 16.54 8.38 6.87
N SER A 34 15.36 8.99 6.99
CA SER A 34 14.86 9.57 8.24
C SER A 34 13.97 8.61 9.03
N ASP A 35 13.59 9.01 10.25
CA ASP A 35 12.59 8.33 11.07
C ASP A 35 11.14 8.72 10.69
N LYS A 36 10.94 9.60 9.70
CA LYS A 36 9.61 10.13 9.32
C LYS A 36 9.02 9.40 8.14
N ASN A 37 7.69 9.24 8.16
CA ASN A 37 6.93 8.63 7.07
C ASN A 37 6.43 9.65 6.05
N SER A 38 6.28 10.92 6.43
CA SER A 38 5.83 11.96 5.52
C SER A 38 6.37 13.32 5.92
N LEU A 39 6.37 14.25 4.97
CA LEU A 39 6.69 15.65 5.18
C LEU A 39 5.86 16.52 4.22
N GLN A 40 5.26 17.58 4.75
CA GLN A 40 4.58 18.59 3.95
C GLN A 40 5.15 19.97 4.24
N PHE A 41 5.42 20.75 3.19
CA PHE A 41 6.00 22.10 3.30
C PHE A 41 5.71 22.95 2.07
N TYR A 42 5.87 24.26 2.21
CA TYR A 42 5.84 25.21 1.10
C TYR A 42 7.23 25.45 0.55
N TYR A 43 7.35 25.48 -0.77
CA TYR A 43 8.59 25.73 -1.49
C TYR A 43 8.36 26.86 -2.50
N SER A 44 9.30 27.80 -2.60
CA SER A 44 9.21 28.86 -3.59
C SER A 44 10.21 28.60 -4.71
N SER A 45 9.70 28.50 -5.95
CA SER A 45 10.50 28.39 -7.17
C SER A 45 10.00 29.42 -8.19
N ASN A 46 10.90 30.19 -8.80
CA ASN A 46 10.56 31.17 -9.85
C ASN A 46 9.39 32.11 -9.48
N HIS A 47 9.36 32.61 -8.23
CA HIS A 47 8.29 33.47 -7.68
C HIS A 47 6.90 32.83 -7.59
N GLN A 48 6.79 31.52 -7.82
CA GLN A 48 5.59 30.74 -7.58
C GLN A 48 5.75 29.89 -6.32
N TRP A 49 4.64 29.67 -5.62
CA TRP A 49 4.61 28.79 -4.46
C TRP A 49 4.12 27.41 -4.88
N LEU A 50 4.82 26.41 -4.36
CA LEU A 50 4.46 25.01 -4.44
C LEU A 50 4.17 24.53 -3.02
N LYS A 51 3.06 23.81 -2.85
CA LYS A 51 2.85 22.94 -1.70
C LYS A 51 3.42 21.58 -2.06
N ILE A 52 4.44 21.16 -1.33
CA ILE A 52 5.13 19.88 -1.53
C ILE A 52 4.64 18.91 -0.46
N SER A 53 4.24 17.72 -0.90
CA SER A 53 3.92 16.59 -0.03
C SER A 53 4.83 15.42 -0.40
N LEU A 54 5.55 14.90 0.59
CA LEU A 54 6.43 13.75 0.48
C LEU A 54 5.86 12.63 1.34
N GLU A 55 5.68 11.44 0.76
CA GLU A 55 5.21 10.25 1.47
C GLU A 55 6.15 9.07 1.21
N ARG A 56 6.69 8.49 2.27
CA ARG A 56 7.62 7.37 2.20
C ARG A 56 6.87 6.05 2.04
N HIS A 57 7.18 5.36 0.96
CA HIS A 57 6.91 3.95 0.77
C HIS A 57 8.19 3.14 0.96
N GLN A 58 8.08 1.82 1.12
CA GLN A 58 9.18 0.94 1.55
C GLN A 58 10.52 1.18 0.85
N SER A 59 10.51 1.49 -0.46
CA SER A 59 11.71 1.69 -1.28
C SER A 59 11.77 3.02 -2.04
N PHE A 60 10.75 3.89 -1.94
CA PHE A 60 10.67 5.13 -2.69
C PHE A 60 9.85 6.19 -1.95
N VAL A 61 9.87 7.43 -2.44
CA VAL A 61 9.04 8.52 -1.89
C VAL A 61 8.11 9.02 -2.98
N LEU A 62 6.81 8.96 -2.73
CA LEU A 62 5.81 9.64 -3.54
C LEU A 62 5.96 11.14 -3.28
N THR A 63 6.25 11.89 -4.35
CA THR A 63 6.47 13.34 -4.29
C THR A 63 5.37 14.03 -5.08
N GLN A 64 4.58 14.84 -4.39
CA GLN A 64 3.52 15.64 -4.99
C GLN A 64 3.88 17.12 -4.89
N ALA A 65 3.65 17.88 -5.96
CA ALA A 65 3.85 19.31 -6.01
C ALA A 65 2.59 20.00 -6.56
N GLU A 66 1.97 20.85 -5.76
CA GLU A 66 0.78 21.61 -6.13
C GLU A 66 1.12 23.10 -6.23
N HIS A 67 0.89 23.72 -7.39
CA HIS A 67 0.96 25.18 -7.52
C HIS A 67 -0.17 25.81 -6.72
N THR A 68 0.18 26.70 -5.80
CA THR A 68 -0.80 27.32 -4.90
C THR A 68 -0.36 28.69 -4.46
N ASP A 69 -1.30 29.50 -3.95
CA ASP A 69 -0.98 30.68 -3.18
C ASP A 69 -0.78 30.30 -1.71
N LEU A 70 -0.04 31.12 -0.96
CA LEU A 70 0.11 30.87 0.48
C LEU A 70 -1.26 30.99 1.18
N PRO A 71 -1.64 30.02 2.03
CA PRO A 71 -2.91 30.06 2.77
C PRO A 71 -3.05 31.33 3.61
N TYR A 72 -4.30 31.70 3.92
CA TYR A 72 -4.64 32.86 4.74
C TYR A 72 -4.11 34.22 4.21
N GLY A 73 -3.69 34.27 2.94
CA GLY A 73 -3.07 35.47 2.35
C GLY A 73 -1.74 35.82 3.01
N LEU A 74 -1.01 34.82 3.53
CA LEU A 74 0.31 35.00 4.09
C LEU A 74 1.28 35.48 3.01
N SER A 75 2.17 36.39 3.38
CA SER A 75 3.28 36.82 2.55
C SER A 75 4.46 35.86 2.70
N LYS A 76 5.42 35.92 1.76
CA LYS A 76 6.70 35.21 1.86
C LYS A 76 7.37 35.41 3.22
N ARG A 77 7.42 36.65 3.69
CA ARG A 77 8.05 36.98 4.97
C ARG A 77 7.30 36.37 6.15
N GLU A 78 5.97 36.33 6.09
CA GLU A 78 5.18 35.78 7.18
C GLU A 78 5.29 34.25 7.30
N ILE A 79 5.37 33.50 6.20
CA ILE A 79 5.63 32.05 6.27
C ILE A 79 7.08 31.74 6.72
N GLU A 80 8.05 32.59 6.35
CA GLU A 80 9.42 32.49 6.89
C GLU A 80 9.41 32.65 8.42
N LEU A 81 8.72 33.68 8.93
CA LEU A 81 8.57 33.90 10.37
C LEU A 81 7.85 32.74 11.06
N LEU A 82 6.77 32.19 10.48
CA LEU A 82 6.07 31.03 11.02
C LEU A 82 6.98 29.82 11.20
N THR A 83 7.85 29.56 10.21
CA THR A 83 8.82 28.46 10.26
C THR A 83 9.81 28.65 11.41
N LEU A 84 10.30 29.87 11.61
CA LEU A 84 11.24 30.19 12.71
C LEU A 84 10.58 30.19 14.09
N ILE A 85 9.34 30.69 14.19
CA ILE A 85 8.54 30.63 15.43
C ILE A 85 8.30 29.17 15.83
N SER A 86 7.97 28.32 14.86
CA SER A 86 7.74 26.89 15.07
C SER A 86 9.03 26.13 15.41
N SER A 87 10.18 26.68 15.04
CA SER A 87 11.51 26.21 15.47
C SER A 87 11.89 26.67 16.89
N GLY A 88 11.04 27.47 17.55
CA GLY A 88 11.22 27.90 18.94
C GLY A 88 12.05 29.17 19.14
N LEU A 89 12.42 29.88 18.07
CA LEU A 89 13.24 31.10 18.16
C LEU A 89 12.48 32.22 18.88
N SER A 90 13.18 33.17 19.51
CA SER A 90 12.59 34.42 20.01
C SER A 90 12.47 35.48 18.91
N ASN A 91 11.78 36.60 19.15
CA ASN A 91 11.71 37.69 18.16
C ASN A 91 13.08 38.34 17.89
N GLU A 92 13.97 38.31 18.88
CA GLU A 92 15.34 38.81 18.74
C GLU A 92 16.17 37.85 17.89
N ASP A 93 16.04 36.54 18.12
CA ASP A 93 16.71 35.54 17.28
C ASP A 93 16.21 35.59 15.83
N ILE A 94 14.89 35.68 15.64
CA ILE A 94 14.29 35.82 14.29
C ILE A 94 14.79 37.09 13.59
N ALA A 95 14.89 38.21 14.32
CA ALA A 95 15.41 39.46 13.79
C ALA A 95 16.87 39.30 13.31
N ASN A 96 17.69 38.60 14.09
CA ASN A 96 19.08 38.30 13.73
C ASN A 96 19.16 37.37 12.51
N GLU A 97 18.43 36.26 12.52
CA GLU A 97 18.42 35.27 11.43
C GLU A 97 17.95 35.86 10.10
N LEU A 98 16.96 36.76 10.13
CA LEU A 98 16.39 37.40 8.94
C LEU A 98 17.03 38.76 8.62
N CYS A 99 18.00 39.21 9.41
CA CYS A 99 18.70 40.49 9.29
C CYS A 99 17.74 41.70 9.21
N ILE A 100 16.75 41.75 10.12
CA ILE A 100 15.75 42.83 10.23
C ILE A 100 15.62 43.31 11.67
N SER A 101 14.91 44.42 11.91
CA SER A 101 14.69 44.90 13.27
C SER A 101 13.66 44.03 14.02
N LYS A 102 13.81 43.87 15.34
CA LYS A 102 12.81 43.23 16.23
C LYS A 102 11.42 43.86 16.05
N ARG A 103 11.35 45.18 15.92
CA ARG A 103 10.09 45.91 15.65
C ARG A 103 9.42 45.45 14.36
N THR A 104 10.20 45.16 13.32
CA THR A 104 9.69 44.61 12.05
C THR A 104 9.14 43.20 12.25
N VAL A 105 9.84 42.36 13.02
CA VAL A 105 9.37 41.02 13.39
C VAL A 105 8.05 41.10 14.16
N ASP A 106 7.97 41.96 15.17
CA ASP A 106 6.76 42.18 15.97
C ASP A 106 5.58 42.56 15.06
N LYS A 107 5.81 43.45 14.08
CA LYS A 107 4.77 43.86 13.15
C LYS A 107 4.29 42.74 12.24
N HIS A 108 5.19 41.89 11.74
CA HIS A 108 4.81 40.72 10.96
C HIS A 108 4.03 39.71 11.80
N ILE A 109 4.41 39.48 13.06
CA ILE A 109 3.70 38.58 13.96
C ILE A 109 2.29 39.08 14.27
N GLU A 110 2.12 40.39 14.49
CA GLU A 110 0.79 41.01 14.65
C GLU A 110 -0.10 40.74 13.43
N ASN A 111 0.45 40.91 12.21
CA ASN A 111 -0.29 40.63 10.98
C ASN A 111 -0.61 39.13 10.84
N ILE A 112 0.30 38.23 11.22
CA ILE A 112 0.05 36.79 11.20
C ILE A 112 -1.10 36.45 12.16
N PHE A 113 -1.09 36.96 13.40
CA PHE A 113 -2.19 36.76 14.34
C PHE A 113 -3.55 37.19 13.76
N ALA A 114 -3.58 38.33 13.05
CA ALA A 114 -4.79 38.81 12.40
C ALA A 114 -5.25 37.87 11.26
N LYS A 115 -4.32 37.34 10.47
CA LYS A 115 -4.61 36.45 9.33
C LYS A 115 -5.00 35.03 9.74
N THR A 116 -4.38 34.49 10.79
CA THR A 116 -4.60 33.11 11.25
C THR A 116 -5.60 33.03 12.40
N HIS A 117 -6.09 34.15 12.91
CA HIS A 117 -6.99 34.25 14.06
C HIS A 117 -6.48 33.56 15.34
N THR A 118 -5.16 33.48 15.51
CA THR A 118 -4.53 32.91 16.70
C THR A 118 -4.25 34.00 17.73
N LYS A 119 -4.20 33.63 19.03
CA LYS A 119 -4.18 34.60 20.15
C LYS A 119 -2.88 34.61 20.95
N SER A 120 -1.97 33.66 20.71
CA SER A 120 -0.69 33.57 21.41
C SER A 120 0.38 32.94 20.54
N ARG A 121 1.65 33.28 20.79
CA ARG A 121 2.80 32.75 20.05
C ARG A 121 2.83 31.21 20.08
N THR A 122 2.58 30.63 21.25
CA THR A 122 2.57 29.17 21.42
C THR A 122 1.47 28.54 20.58
N LEU A 123 0.25 29.10 20.59
CA LEU A 123 -0.82 28.63 19.72
C LEU A 123 -0.49 28.82 18.25
N LEU A 124 0.21 29.90 17.89
CA LEU A 124 0.66 30.14 16.52
C LEU A 124 1.70 29.12 16.04
N ALA A 125 2.65 28.75 16.89
CA ALA A 125 3.63 27.70 16.59
C ALA A 125 2.95 26.34 16.40
N VAL A 126 2.03 25.96 17.29
CA VAL A 126 1.25 24.73 17.17
C VAL A 126 0.41 24.75 15.89
N PHE A 127 -0.31 25.86 15.64
CA PHE A 127 -1.12 26.05 14.44
C PHE A 127 -0.32 25.89 13.15
N ALA A 128 0.86 26.49 13.07
CA ALA A 128 1.72 26.37 11.89
C ALA A 128 2.17 24.93 11.63
N ILE A 129 2.44 24.15 12.69
CA ILE A 129 2.80 22.74 12.56
C ILE A 129 1.60 21.89 12.14
N THR A 130 0.44 22.09 12.78
CA THR A 130 -0.78 21.31 12.50
C THR A 130 -1.34 21.56 11.11
N GLU A 131 -1.24 22.81 10.63
CA GLU A 131 -1.68 23.19 9.28
C GLU A 131 -0.56 23.09 8.23
N HIS A 132 0.62 22.56 8.61
CA HIS A 132 1.80 22.42 7.75
C HIS A 132 2.24 23.73 7.06
N LEU A 133 2.09 24.86 7.75
CA LEU A 133 2.48 26.20 7.29
C LEU A 133 3.97 26.49 7.58
N ILE A 134 4.81 25.59 7.10
CA ILE A 134 6.27 25.68 7.17
C ILE A 134 6.84 25.74 5.76
N CYS A 135 7.96 26.44 5.58
CA CYS A 135 8.64 26.48 4.29
C CYS A 135 10.02 25.84 4.33
N LEU A 136 10.40 25.25 3.19
CA LEU A 136 11.79 24.91 2.88
C LEU A 136 12.26 25.71 1.65
N PRO A 137 13.55 26.06 1.57
CA PRO A 137 14.59 25.84 2.59
C PRO A 137 14.30 26.58 3.90
N THR A 138 14.86 26.10 5.02
CA THR A 138 14.63 26.75 6.32
C THR A 138 15.16 28.20 6.24
N PRO A 139 14.36 29.21 6.62
CA PRO A 139 14.81 30.60 6.57
C PRO A 139 15.99 30.85 7.52
N GLY A 140 16.92 31.72 7.15
CA GLY A 140 18.09 32.04 7.99
C GLY A 140 19.19 30.98 7.93
N LYS A 141 20.03 30.93 8.97
CA LYS A 141 21.17 30.02 9.11
C LYS A 141 21.12 29.26 10.43
N LEU A 142 19.98 28.62 10.68
CA LEU A 142 19.78 27.84 11.89
C LEU A 142 20.78 26.68 11.97
N THR A 143 21.37 26.48 13.15
CA THR A 143 22.24 25.34 13.45
C THR A 143 21.47 24.17 14.07
N GLN A 144 20.28 24.43 14.63
CA GLN A 144 19.41 23.43 15.26
C GLN A 144 17.95 23.86 15.18
N SER A 145 17.04 22.88 15.10
CA SER A 145 15.59 23.08 15.22
C SER A 145 14.93 21.76 15.62
N ILE A 146 13.77 21.84 16.25
CA ILE A 146 12.93 20.68 16.58
C ILE A 146 12.07 20.21 15.41
N LEU A 147 11.99 20.99 14.32
CA LEU A 147 11.11 20.69 13.20
C LEU A 147 11.64 19.52 12.37
N ALA A 148 10.74 18.61 12.00
CA ALA A 148 11.05 17.51 11.09
C ALA A 148 11.61 18.00 9.74
N SER A 149 11.07 19.11 9.21
CA SER A 149 11.56 19.72 7.96
C SER A 149 13.02 20.15 8.04
N PHE A 150 13.45 20.70 9.19
CA PHE A 150 14.84 21.08 9.39
C PHE A 150 15.76 19.85 9.41
N ASN A 151 15.38 18.79 10.12
CA ASN A 151 16.16 17.54 10.15
C ASN A 151 16.30 16.93 8.75
N ILE A 152 15.22 16.93 7.96
CA ILE A 152 15.21 16.48 6.57
C ILE A 152 16.14 17.35 5.72
N GLU A 153 16.10 18.66 5.88
CA GLU A 153 16.99 19.57 5.16
C GLU A 153 18.47 19.34 5.52
N GLN A 154 18.81 19.17 6.80
CA GLN A 154 20.18 18.88 7.21
C GLN A 154 20.67 17.54 6.63
N LEU A 155 19.81 16.53 6.63
CA LEU A 155 20.13 15.23 6.04
C LEU A 155 20.31 15.33 4.52
N ALA A 156 19.48 16.13 3.83
CA ALA A 156 19.63 16.42 2.41
C ALA A 156 20.97 17.12 2.12
N LEU A 157 21.35 18.11 2.93
CA LEU A 157 22.65 18.78 2.81
C LEU A 157 23.83 17.82 3.05
N GLN A 158 23.70 16.86 3.98
CA GLN A 158 24.71 15.83 4.19
C GLN A 158 24.85 14.88 2.99
N ILE A 159 23.73 14.48 2.38
CA ILE A 159 23.71 13.66 1.15
C ILE A 159 24.47 14.40 0.04
N ILE A 160 24.14 15.68 -0.19
CA ILE A 160 24.81 16.54 -1.17
C ILE A 160 26.31 16.66 -0.88
N ALA A 161 26.69 16.96 0.37
CA ALA A 161 28.08 17.18 0.77
C ALA A 161 28.95 15.91 0.63
N LYS A 162 28.36 14.73 0.88
CA LYS A 162 29.05 13.44 0.70
C LYS A 162 29.21 13.05 -0.78
N LYS A 163 28.74 13.87 -1.73
CA LYS A 163 28.54 13.50 -3.14
C LYS A 163 27.82 12.15 -3.25
N GLN A 164 26.94 11.87 -2.29
CA GLN A 164 25.99 10.77 -2.48
C GLN A 164 25.10 11.25 -3.62
N PRO A 165 25.11 10.58 -4.78
CA PRO A 165 24.41 11.04 -5.95
C PRO A 165 22.91 11.14 -5.67
N LEU A 166 22.21 11.93 -6.49
CA LEU A 166 20.75 12.03 -6.61
C LEU A 166 20.13 10.68 -7.01
N VAL A 167 20.26 9.66 -6.16
CA VAL A 167 20.33 8.23 -6.49
C VAL A 167 21.74 7.86 -6.93
N THR A 168 22.57 7.37 -5.99
CA THR A 168 23.57 6.37 -6.38
C THR A 168 22.78 5.23 -7.02
N ALA A 169 22.93 5.04 -8.33
CA ALA A 169 23.06 3.68 -8.87
C ALA A 169 24.29 3.06 -8.22
N SER A 170 24.19 2.75 -6.92
CA SER A 170 25.18 2.10 -6.09
C SER A 170 24.71 2.08 -4.61
N THR A 171 23.62 1.38 -4.29
CA THR A 171 23.89 0.19 -3.48
C THR A 171 24.89 -0.60 -4.30
N ARG A 172 25.99 -1.10 -3.75
CA ARG A 172 26.60 -2.28 -4.37
C ARG A 172 25.55 -3.41 -4.28
N HIS A 173 24.48 -3.33 -5.06
CA HIS A 173 24.16 -4.42 -5.95
C HIS A 173 25.47 -4.65 -6.69
N GLU A 174 26.10 -5.79 -6.44
CA GLU A 174 26.60 -6.56 -7.59
C GLU A 174 25.62 -6.29 -8.74
N PRO A 175 26.08 -5.92 -9.96
CA PRO A 175 25.19 -5.58 -11.06
C PRO A 175 24.00 -6.52 -11.01
N PRO A 176 22.75 -6.04 -11.06
CA PRO A 176 21.59 -6.91 -10.92
C PRO A 176 21.91 -8.17 -11.71
N ILE A 177 21.89 -9.33 -11.04
CA ILE A 177 22.28 -10.60 -11.68
C ILE A 177 21.47 -10.77 -12.99
N PHE A 178 20.32 -10.09 -13.03
CA PHE A 178 19.59 -9.76 -14.23
C PHE A 178 20.26 -8.69 -15.11
N THR A 179 20.82 -9.12 -16.23
CA THR A 179 21.07 -8.26 -17.38
C THR A 179 19.89 -8.36 -18.34
N ILE A 180 19.20 -7.25 -18.63
CA ILE A 180 18.29 -7.19 -19.79
C ILE A 180 19.20 -7.15 -21.01
N ASN A 181 19.30 -8.27 -21.74
CA ASN A 181 20.06 -8.29 -22.99
C ASN A 181 19.35 -7.39 -24.02
N HIS A 182 19.90 -6.20 -24.24
CA HIS A 182 19.35 -5.18 -25.15
C HIS A 182 19.56 -5.48 -26.64
N HIS A 183 20.30 -6.55 -26.96
CA HIS A 183 20.65 -6.92 -28.33
C HIS A 183 20.00 -8.23 -28.73
N HIS A 184 18.71 -8.21 -29.04
CA HIS A 184 18.10 -9.33 -29.75
C HIS A 184 17.15 -8.86 -30.84
N SER A 185 17.40 -9.33 -32.06
CA SER A 185 16.47 -9.37 -33.19
C SER A 185 15.33 -10.38 -33.00
N ARG A 186 15.24 -11.02 -31.83
CA ARG A 186 14.24 -12.04 -31.51
C ARG A 186 13.09 -11.47 -30.67
N PRO A 187 11.88 -12.04 -30.78
CA PRO A 187 10.74 -11.69 -29.95
C PRO A 187 11.04 -11.79 -28.44
N ILE A 188 10.32 -11.03 -27.63
CA ILE A 188 10.30 -11.14 -26.17
C ILE A 188 9.40 -12.30 -25.80
N ILE A 189 9.90 -13.31 -25.12
CA ILE A 189 9.15 -14.52 -24.80
C ILE A 189 8.73 -14.49 -23.33
N ILE A 190 7.42 -14.52 -23.08
CA ILE A 190 6.82 -14.57 -21.73
C ILE A 190 6.43 -16.02 -21.42
N GLY A 191 7.05 -16.60 -20.41
CA GLY A 191 6.72 -17.93 -19.90
C GLY A 191 5.49 -17.91 -19.00
N VAL A 192 4.53 -18.80 -19.26
CA VAL A 192 3.30 -18.95 -18.47
C VAL A 192 3.08 -20.42 -18.16
N PRO A 193 3.37 -20.88 -16.94
CA PRO A 193 3.02 -22.24 -16.54
C PRO A 193 1.50 -22.36 -16.36
N TYR A 194 0.93 -23.49 -16.71
CA TYR A 194 -0.51 -23.74 -16.58
C TYR A 194 -0.82 -25.12 -16.04
N VAL A 195 -1.97 -25.28 -15.40
CA VAL A 195 -2.40 -26.56 -14.85
C VAL A 195 -2.97 -27.42 -15.97
N GLU A 196 -2.40 -28.61 -16.18
CA GLU A 196 -2.88 -29.51 -17.24
C GLU A 196 -4.26 -30.09 -16.92
N GLN A 197 -4.49 -30.51 -15.67
CA GLN A 197 -5.75 -31.11 -15.24
C GLN A 197 -6.01 -30.90 -13.75
N GLY A 198 -7.29 -30.88 -13.38
CA GLY A 198 -7.74 -30.83 -12.00
C GLY A 198 -7.91 -29.41 -11.46
N ILE A 199 -7.69 -29.27 -10.14
CA ILE A 199 -7.89 -28.00 -9.41
C ILE A 199 -6.99 -26.91 -10.02
N GLY A 200 -7.55 -25.75 -10.35
CA GLY A 200 -6.83 -24.62 -10.96
C GLY A 200 -6.67 -24.67 -12.48
N GLN A 201 -7.16 -25.72 -13.16
CA GLN A 201 -7.13 -25.81 -14.63
C GLN A 201 -7.93 -24.67 -15.29
N ILE A 202 -9.12 -24.38 -14.77
CA ILE A 202 -9.98 -23.31 -15.30
C ILE A 202 -9.30 -21.95 -15.07
N ASP A 203 -8.79 -21.70 -13.86
CA ASP A 203 -8.16 -20.42 -13.53
C ASP A 203 -6.89 -20.16 -14.36
N THR A 204 -6.06 -21.19 -14.58
CA THR A 204 -4.89 -21.05 -15.46
C THR A 204 -5.24 -20.98 -16.94
N ARG A 205 -6.40 -21.51 -17.37
CA ARG A 205 -6.93 -21.22 -18.71
C ARG A 205 -7.27 -19.74 -18.86
N GLU A 206 -7.89 -19.13 -17.87
CA GLU A 206 -8.21 -17.70 -17.90
C GLU A 206 -6.95 -16.82 -17.80
N LEU A 207 -5.93 -17.25 -17.04
CA LEU A 207 -4.62 -16.62 -17.08
C LEU A 207 -4.06 -16.62 -18.51
N LEU A 208 -4.07 -17.76 -19.20
CA LEU A 208 -3.58 -17.86 -20.57
C LEU A 208 -4.39 -16.98 -21.54
N ASN A 209 -5.72 -16.97 -21.42
CA ASN A 209 -6.59 -16.11 -22.23
C ASN A 209 -6.24 -14.62 -22.03
N GLY A 210 -6.09 -14.19 -20.77
CA GLY A 210 -5.71 -12.83 -20.42
C GLY A 210 -4.31 -12.45 -20.92
N THR A 211 -3.34 -13.36 -20.78
CA THR A 211 -1.99 -13.16 -21.31
C THR A 211 -2.00 -13.03 -22.83
N GLN A 212 -2.72 -13.92 -23.53
CA GLN A 212 -2.82 -13.88 -24.98
C GLN A 212 -3.43 -12.56 -25.47
N LEU A 213 -4.53 -12.13 -24.85
CA LEU A 213 -5.16 -10.84 -25.15
C LEU A 213 -4.20 -9.67 -24.95
N ALA A 214 -3.45 -9.66 -23.85
CA ALA A 214 -2.47 -8.61 -23.57
C ALA A 214 -1.34 -8.59 -24.61
N VAL A 215 -0.78 -9.75 -24.95
CA VAL A 215 0.27 -9.89 -25.96
C VAL A 215 -0.20 -9.43 -27.34
N GLU A 216 -1.38 -9.84 -27.76
CA GLU A 216 -1.97 -9.40 -29.03
C GLU A 216 -2.17 -7.88 -29.07
N THR A 217 -2.68 -7.30 -27.97
CA THR A 217 -2.89 -5.85 -27.85
C THR A 217 -1.57 -5.09 -27.93
N ILE A 218 -0.53 -5.55 -27.23
CA ILE A 218 0.79 -4.94 -27.24
C ILE A 218 1.42 -5.02 -28.64
N ASN A 219 1.35 -6.18 -29.29
CA ASN A 219 1.90 -6.37 -30.63
C ASN A 219 1.20 -5.51 -31.68
N GLN A 220 -0.13 -5.34 -31.59
CA GLN A 220 -0.88 -4.43 -32.46
C GLN A 220 -0.43 -2.97 -32.33
N GLN A 221 0.13 -2.58 -31.18
CA GLN A 221 0.68 -1.25 -30.92
C GLN A 221 2.18 -1.13 -31.30
N GLY A 222 2.73 -2.12 -32.01
CA GLY A 222 4.14 -2.13 -32.43
C GLY A 222 5.07 -2.85 -31.46
N GLY A 223 4.53 -3.59 -30.49
CA GLY A 223 5.32 -4.37 -29.53
C GLY A 223 6.02 -3.50 -28.48
N ILE A 224 7.02 -4.07 -27.80
CA ILE A 224 7.82 -3.35 -26.80
C ILE A 224 9.09 -2.85 -27.47
N HIS A 225 9.21 -1.53 -27.64
CA HIS A 225 10.30 -0.90 -28.38
C HIS A 225 10.50 -1.49 -29.80
N GLY A 226 9.41 -1.83 -30.48
CA GLY A 226 9.45 -2.43 -31.83
C GLY A 226 9.67 -3.94 -31.85
N ARG A 227 9.80 -4.61 -30.69
CA ARG A 227 9.96 -6.06 -30.57
C ARG A 227 8.62 -6.73 -30.33
N GLU A 228 8.32 -7.74 -31.13
CA GLU A 228 7.17 -8.64 -30.91
C GLU A 228 7.28 -9.33 -29.54
N VAL A 229 6.15 -9.53 -28.88
CA VAL A 229 6.00 -10.33 -27.67
C VAL A 229 5.34 -11.67 -28.02
N GLN A 230 5.83 -12.77 -27.45
CA GLN A 230 5.32 -14.12 -27.66
C GLN A 230 5.10 -14.82 -26.30
N VAL A 231 4.27 -15.86 -26.30
CA VAL A 231 3.96 -16.64 -25.11
C VAL A 231 4.55 -18.04 -25.24
N ALA A 232 5.27 -18.46 -24.22
CA ALA A 232 5.72 -19.83 -24.01
C ALA A 232 4.92 -20.45 -22.86
N THR A 233 4.49 -21.70 -22.99
CA THR A 233 3.68 -22.36 -21.97
C THR A 233 4.27 -23.69 -21.54
N ALA A 234 4.10 -24.05 -20.27
CA ALA A 234 4.48 -25.36 -19.75
C ALA A 234 3.40 -25.90 -18.80
N GLY A 235 2.97 -27.13 -19.04
CA GLY A 235 1.95 -27.79 -18.25
C GLY A 235 2.51 -28.37 -16.95
N PHE A 236 1.73 -28.32 -15.87
CA PHE A 236 2.04 -29.00 -14.61
C PHE A 236 0.80 -29.55 -13.90
N TYR A 237 1.02 -30.38 -12.87
CA TYR A 237 -0.02 -30.86 -11.96
C TYR A 237 0.12 -30.23 -10.56
N VAL A 238 -0.92 -29.54 -10.07
CA VAL A 238 -0.87 -28.71 -8.84
C VAL A 238 -0.38 -29.44 -7.58
N LYS A 239 -0.72 -30.73 -7.44
CA LYS A 239 -0.31 -31.53 -6.27
C LYS A 239 1.04 -32.24 -6.45
N ASP A 240 1.66 -32.09 -7.61
CA ASP A 240 2.94 -32.70 -7.94
C ASP A 240 4.03 -31.63 -8.03
N LYS A 241 4.80 -31.52 -6.94
CA LYS A 241 5.93 -30.61 -6.83
C LYS A 241 6.97 -30.83 -7.94
N ALA A 242 7.23 -32.08 -8.33
CA ALA A 242 8.21 -32.39 -9.37
C ALA A 242 7.71 -31.90 -10.74
N SER A 243 6.44 -32.09 -11.03
CA SER A 243 5.79 -31.56 -12.24
C SER A 243 5.86 -30.04 -12.30
N ILE A 244 5.61 -29.33 -11.19
CA ILE A 244 5.75 -27.86 -11.13
C ILE A 244 7.19 -27.45 -11.49
N LEU A 245 8.19 -28.01 -10.82
CA LEU A 245 9.59 -27.66 -11.09
C LEU A 245 10.01 -27.98 -12.53
N GLN A 246 9.54 -29.11 -13.08
CA GLN A 246 9.80 -29.49 -14.46
C GLN A 246 9.21 -28.49 -15.46
N ALA A 247 8.01 -27.95 -15.20
CA ALA A 247 7.41 -26.93 -16.05
C ALA A 247 8.27 -25.64 -16.10
N TYR A 248 8.84 -25.22 -14.97
CA TYR A 248 9.77 -24.09 -14.95
C TYR A 248 11.06 -24.39 -15.71
N HIS A 249 11.65 -25.58 -15.54
CA HIS A 249 12.80 -26.00 -16.34
C HIS A 249 12.50 -25.96 -17.84
N HIS A 250 11.33 -26.46 -18.26
CA HIS A 250 10.90 -26.42 -19.65
C HIS A 250 10.78 -24.98 -20.18
N LEU A 251 10.25 -24.05 -19.38
CA LEU A 251 10.21 -22.64 -19.77
C LEU A 251 11.62 -22.06 -19.91
N PHE A 252 12.57 -22.39 -19.03
CA PHE A 252 13.94 -21.92 -19.18
C PHE A 252 14.65 -22.52 -20.40
N ASP A 253 14.36 -23.76 -20.76
CA ASP A 253 14.89 -24.40 -21.97
C ASP A 253 14.34 -23.72 -23.24
N GLN A 254 13.19 -23.05 -23.16
CA GLN A 254 12.63 -22.19 -24.21
C GLN A 254 13.20 -20.75 -24.18
N GLU A 255 14.20 -20.47 -23.34
CA GLU A 255 14.85 -19.15 -23.23
C GLU A 255 13.88 -17.99 -22.97
N VAL A 256 12.87 -18.20 -22.13
CA VAL A 256 11.92 -17.15 -21.74
C VAL A 256 12.63 -15.95 -21.12
N ASP A 257 12.17 -14.74 -21.48
CA ASP A 257 12.74 -13.47 -21.00
C ASP A 257 12.12 -13.02 -19.67
N ALA A 258 10.91 -13.49 -19.36
CA ALA A 258 10.22 -13.28 -18.09
C ALA A 258 9.20 -14.40 -17.86
N ILE A 259 8.77 -14.59 -16.62
CA ILE A 259 7.68 -15.51 -16.27
C ILE A 259 6.54 -14.74 -15.61
N SER A 260 5.31 -15.02 -16.05
CA SER A 260 4.08 -14.53 -15.44
C SER A 260 3.21 -15.72 -15.03
N THR A 261 2.78 -15.77 -13.77
CA THR A 261 2.11 -16.95 -13.25
C THR A 261 0.97 -16.67 -12.26
N ALA A 262 0.06 -17.65 -12.13
CA ALA A 262 -1.01 -17.68 -11.16
C ALA A 262 -0.55 -18.23 -9.79
N TYR A 263 -1.51 -18.43 -8.89
CA TYR A 263 -1.29 -19.03 -7.57
C TYR A 263 -1.00 -20.53 -7.60
N ALA A 264 -1.43 -21.24 -8.64
CA ALA A 264 -1.50 -22.69 -8.67
C ALA A 264 -0.13 -23.40 -8.71
N CYS A 265 0.97 -22.69 -8.98
CA CYS A 265 2.33 -23.23 -9.01
C CYS A 265 3.26 -22.60 -7.96
N TYR A 266 2.72 -21.92 -6.95
CA TYR A 266 3.54 -21.26 -5.94
C TYR A 266 4.28 -22.30 -5.09
N LEU A 267 5.61 -22.23 -5.10
CA LEU A 267 6.50 -23.03 -4.27
C LEU A 267 7.73 -22.19 -3.88
N PRO A 268 8.21 -22.25 -2.63
CA PRO A 268 9.47 -21.59 -2.26
C PRO A 268 10.65 -22.00 -3.16
N GLU A 269 10.72 -23.26 -3.60
CA GLU A 269 11.78 -23.76 -4.47
C GLU A 269 11.77 -23.13 -5.87
N VAL A 270 10.59 -22.70 -6.35
CA VAL A 270 10.49 -21.96 -7.61
C VAL A 270 11.19 -20.62 -7.50
N HIS A 271 11.12 -19.95 -6.33
CA HIS A 271 11.82 -18.69 -6.14
C HIS A 271 13.35 -18.88 -6.22
N GLU A 272 13.91 -19.93 -5.63
CA GLU A 272 15.35 -20.22 -5.76
C GLU A 272 15.77 -20.47 -7.21
N LEU A 273 14.91 -21.17 -7.95
CA LEU A 273 15.12 -21.47 -9.36
C LEU A 273 15.03 -20.21 -10.26
N ILE A 274 14.10 -19.30 -9.98
CA ILE A 274 13.99 -18.00 -10.65
C ILE A 274 15.18 -17.11 -10.30
N ALA A 275 15.60 -17.08 -9.03
CA ALA A 275 16.73 -16.29 -8.55
C ALA A 275 18.03 -16.64 -9.28
N THR A 276 18.23 -17.93 -9.59
CA THR A 276 19.42 -18.40 -10.32
C THR A 276 19.40 -18.03 -11.80
N LYS A 277 18.21 -17.85 -12.40
CA LYS A 277 18.07 -17.42 -13.80
C LYS A 277 18.15 -15.91 -13.96
N GLY A 278 17.76 -15.16 -12.93
CA GLY A 278 17.78 -13.71 -12.93
C GLY A 278 16.69 -13.05 -13.76
N ILE A 279 15.78 -13.79 -14.42
CA ILE A 279 14.71 -13.18 -15.24
C ILE A 279 13.57 -12.58 -14.38
N PRO A 280 12.81 -11.59 -14.86
CA PRO A 280 11.66 -11.06 -14.13
C PRO A 280 10.61 -12.15 -13.91
N TYR A 281 10.06 -12.19 -12.71
CA TYR A 281 9.06 -13.17 -12.30
C TYR A 281 7.89 -12.45 -11.65
N LEU A 282 6.72 -12.50 -12.28
CA LEU A 282 5.50 -11.87 -11.81
C LEU A 282 4.53 -12.98 -11.39
N HIS A 283 3.99 -12.90 -10.18
CA HIS A 283 3.03 -13.88 -9.70
C HIS A 283 1.86 -13.25 -8.93
N ILE A 284 0.71 -13.91 -8.97
CA ILE A 284 -0.50 -13.55 -8.20
C ILE A 284 -0.84 -14.65 -7.20
N ALA A 285 0.15 -15.10 -6.44
CA ALA A 285 -0.05 -16.16 -5.44
C ALA A 285 -0.79 -15.68 -4.19
N THR A 286 -0.91 -14.35 -4.00
CA THR A 286 -1.63 -13.75 -2.86
C THR A 286 -1.16 -14.31 -1.52
N HIS A 287 0.16 -14.52 -1.36
CA HIS A 287 0.68 -15.30 -0.23
C HIS A 287 1.65 -14.46 0.59
N SER A 288 1.39 -14.25 1.87
CA SER A 288 2.27 -13.48 2.78
C SER A 288 3.70 -14.02 2.85
N GLY A 289 3.86 -15.34 2.71
CA GLY A 289 5.16 -15.99 2.59
C GLY A 289 5.97 -15.61 1.34
N SER A 290 5.38 -14.93 0.34
CA SER A 290 6.12 -14.36 -0.81
C SER A 290 6.82 -13.04 -0.46
N ASN A 291 6.56 -12.49 0.73
CA ASN A 291 7.24 -11.30 1.22
C ASN A 291 8.75 -11.54 1.28
N LYS A 292 9.47 -10.82 0.43
CA LYS A 292 10.93 -10.91 0.26
C LYS A 292 11.71 -10.82 1.57
N LEU A 293 11.21 -10.05 2.53
CA LEU A 293 11.83 -9.87 3.85
C LEU A 293 11.72 -11.10 4.76
N ALA A 294 10.75 -12.00 4.52
CA ALA A 294 10.51 -13.19 5.33
C ALA A 294 11.27 -14.43 4.84
N GLN A 295 11.88 -14.39 3.64
CA GLN A 295 12.44 -15.57 2.98
C GLN A 295 13.92 -15.86 3.30
N ASN A 296 14.61 -15.07 4.12
CA ASN A 296 16.04 -15.22 4.45
C ASN A 296 16.99 -15.33 3.22
N LEU A 297 16.50 -15.04 2.01
CA LEU A 297 17.29 -14.94 0.79
C LEU A 297 17.89 -13.52 0.71
N PRO A 298 19.13 -13.36 0.22
CA PRO A 298 19.69 -12.03 0.02
C PRO A 298 18.79 -11.20 -0.90
N ASN A 299 18.47 -9.96 -0.52
CA ASN A 299 17.58 -9.06 -1.28
C ASN A 299 17.94 -8.96 -2.78
N GLN A 300 19.23 -9.05 -3.09
CA GLN A 300 19.79 -8.99 -4.45
C GLN A 300 19.38 -10.17 -5.34
N ARG A 301 18.99 -11.32 -4.76
CA ARG A 301 18.58 -12.53 -5.50
C ARG A 301 17.10 -12.59 -5.83
N ILE A 302 16.29 -11.73 -5.23
CA ILE A 302 14.82 -11.76 -5.32
C ILE A 302 14.25 -10.41 -5.78
N GLU A 303 15.10 -9.46 -6.16
CA GLU A 303 14.69 -8.12 -6.62
C GLU A 303 13.81 -8.18 -7.88
N ASN A 304 14.06 -9.17 -8.74
CA ASN A 304 13.36 -9.47 -9.98
C ASN A 304 12.02 -10.23 -9.81
N MET A 305 11.61 -10.55 -8.58
CA MET A 305 10.36 -11.25 -8.29
C MET A 305 9.28 -10.28 -7.81
N PHE A 306 8.06 -10.36 -8.31
CA PHE A 306 7.00 -9.41 -8.01
C PHE A 306 5.71 -10.15 -7.74
N GLN A 307 5.19 -10.03 -6.52
CA GLN A 307 3.79 -10.30 -6.30
C GLN A 307 3.00 -9.08 -6.77
N VAL A 308 2.17 -9.23 -7.80
CA VAL A 308 1.42 -8.12 -8.40
C VAL A 308 0.01 -7.97 -7.82
N CYS A 309 -0.23 -8.60 -6.67
CA CYS A 309 -1.44 -8.46 -5.87
C CYS A 309 -1.08 -8.26 -4.39
N ALA A 310 -2.04 -7.80 -3.59
CA ALA A 310 -1.89 -7.78 -2.14
C ALA A 310 -1.68 -9.21 -1.60
N SER A 311 -1.07 -9.33 -0.42
CA SER A 311 -0.94 -10.61 0.28
C SER A 311 -2.24 -11.00 0.99
N ASP A 312 -2.49 -12.30 1.15
CA ASP A 312 -3.57 -12.89 1.97
C ASP A 312 -3.83 -12.17 3.30
N VAL A 313 -2.78 -11.81 4.04
CA VAL A 313 -2.88 -11.10 5.33
C VAL A 313 -3.57 -9.73 5.25
N THR A 314 -3.70 -9.17 4.05
CA THR A 314 -4.35 -7.88 3.82
C THR A 314 -5.88 -8.00 3.84
N TYR A 315 -6.44 -9.21 3.65
CA TYR A 315 -7.89 -9.44 3.75
C TYR A 315 -8.45 -9.03 5.12
N GLY A 316 -7.74 -9.35 6.20
CA GLY A 316 -8.10 -8.98 7.57
C GLY A 316 -8.19 -7.47 7.76
N LEU A 317 -7.19 -6.71 7.28
CA LEU A 317 -7.26 -5.25 7.34
C LEU A 317 -8.43 -4.69 6.51
N GLY A 318 -8.69 -5.28 5.35
CA GLY A 318 -9.86 -4.95 4.52
C GLY A 318 -11.19 -5.13 5.26
N ILE A 319 -11.33 -6.18 6.08
CA ILE A 319 -12.53 -6.42 6.90
C ILE A 319 -12.69 -5.32 7.96
N SER A 320 -11.60 -4.89 8.60
CA SER A 320 -11.63 -3.79 9.57
C SER A 320 -12.14 -2.50 8.93
N HIS A 321 -11.63 -2.14 7.75
CA HIS A 321 -12.11 -0.98 6.99
C HIS A 321 -13.57 -1.12 6.55
N PHE A 322 -13.96 -2.30 6.08
CA PHE A 322 -15.36 -2.61 5.74
C PHE A 322 -16.28 -2.36 6.94
N LEU A 323 -15.92 -2.84 8.13
CA LEU A 323 -16.72 -2.66 9.34
C LEU A 323 -16.85 -1.19 9.77
N GLN A 324 -15.79 -0.40 9.64
CA GLN A 324 -15.85 1.04 9.89
C GLN A 324 -16.86 1.73 8.96
N TYR A 325 -16.75 1.48 7.65
CA TYR A 325 -17.66 2.02 6.65
C TYR A 325 -19.11 1.56 6.89
N TYR A 326 -19.30 0.25 7.11
CA TYR A 326 -20.61 -0.33 7.31
C TYR A 326 -21.27 0.18 8.59
N ARG A 327 -20.51 0.38 9.66
CA ARG A 327 -21.03 0.98 10.89
C ARG A 327 -21.43 2.43 10.71
N TYR A 328 -20.70 3.20 9.91
CA TYR A 328 -21.06 4.59 9.64
C TYR A 328 -22.42 4.69 8.92
N HIS A 329 -22.68 3.81 7.94
CA HIS A 329 -23.90 3.87 7.13
C HIS A 329 -25.07 3.01 7.65
N TYR A 330 -24.78 1.92 8.37
CA TYR A 330 -25.75 0.90 8.79
C TYR A 330 -25.65 0.59 10.29
N ALA A 331 -25.32 1.60 11.11
CA ALA A 331 -25.17 1.47 12.56
C ALA A 331 -26.26 0.63 13.28
N PRO A 332 -27.57 0.72 12.92
CA PRO A 332 -28.60 -0.07 13.62
C PRO A 332 -28.44 -1.59 13.47
N TRP A 333 -27.63 -2.05 12.52
CA TRP A 333 -27.42 -3.46 12.18
C TRP A 333 -26.16 -4.02 12.84
N LEU A 334 -25.34 -3.16 13.48
CA LEU A 334 -24.10 -3.51 14.17
C LEU A 334 -24.18 -3.08 15.65
N GLN A 335 -25.26 -3.46 16.34
CA GLN A 335 -25.48 -3.06 17.74
C GLN A 335 -24.56 -3.78 18.73
N ASN A 336 -24.17 -5.03 18.43
CA ASN A 336 -23.22 -5.78 19.24
C ASN A 336 -21.82 -5.68 18.62
N LYS A 337 -20.86 -5.10 19.33
CA LYS A 337 -19.49 -4.99 18.83
C LYS A 337 -18.72 -6.30 19.01
N THR A 338 -19.25 -7.39 18.47
CA THR A 338 -18.60 -8.71 18.52
C THR A 338 -18.46 -9.26 17.11
N VAL A 339 -17.23 -9.62 16.77
CA VAL A 339 -16.85 -10.31 15.54
C VAL A 339 -16.48 -11.74 15.90
N MET A 340 -17.00 -12.71 15.16
CA MET A 340 -16.60 -14.10 15.25
C MET A 340 -15.77 -14.46 14.01
N VAL A 341 -14.52 -14.86 14.19
CA VAL A 341 -13.66 -15.36 13.12
C VAL A 341 -13.69 -16.89 13.14
N VAL A 342 -13.98 -17.50 11.99
CA VAL A 342 -14.09 -18.95 11.83
C VAL A 342 -13.09 -19.41 10.77
N THR A 343 -12.19 -20.32 11.14
CA THR A 343 -11.18 -20.92 10.27
C THR A 343 -11.43 -22.43 10.14
N VAL A 344 -10.64 -23.09 9.29
CA VAL A 344 -10.63 -24.55 9.12
C VAL A 344 -9.21 -25.09 9.33
N SER A 345 -9.05 -26.25 9.98
CA SER A 345 -7.72 -26.79 10.29
C SER A 345 -7.10 -27.61 9.16
N TRP A 346 -7.91 -28.14 8.24
CA TRP A 346 -7.44 -28.97 7.12
C TRP A 346 -6.88 -28.15 5.94
N GLN A 347 -7.05 -26.83 5.97
CA GLN A 347 -6.47 -25.90 5.01
C GLN A 347 -5.88 -24.74 5.79
N LYS A 348 -4.57 -24.54 5.68
CA LYS A 348 -3.92 -23.43 6.37
C LYS A 348 -4.22 -22.13 5.63
N VAL A 349 -5.13 -21.33 6.17
CA VAL A 349 -5.51 -20.02 5.65
C VAL A 349 -5.21 -18.95 6.70
N ASP A 350 -4.30 -18.03 6.37
CA ASP A 350 -4.04 -16.86 7.21
C ASP A 350 -4.44 -15.58 6.47
N ILE A 351 -5.52 -14.96 6.93
CA ILE A 351 -6.05 -13.72 6.38
C ILE A 351 -5.52 -12.49 7.14
N GLY A 352 -4.51 -12.67 7.99
CA GLY A 352 -4.01 -11.63 8.89
C GLY A 352 -4.90 -11.50 10.11
N ILE A 353 -5.32 -12.62 10.70
CA ILE A 353 -6.28 -12.68 11.82
C ILE A 353 -5.76 -11.89 13.03
N GLU A 354 -4.46 -11.93 13.29
CA GLU A 354 -3.83 -11.16 14.36
C GLU A 354 -3.97 -9.65 14.12
N SER A 355 -3.60 -9.17 12.93
CA SER A 355 -3.70 -7.75 12.55
C SER A 355 -5.16 -7.26 12.54
N LEU A 356 -6.09 -8.08 12.03
CA LEU A 356 -7.53 -7.83 12.13
C LEU A 356 -7.97 -7.68 13.59
N THR A 357 -7.55 -8.60 14.45
CA THR A 357 -7.92 -8.62 15.88
C THR A 357 -7.42 -7.37 16.59
N LEU A 358 -6.16 -7.00 16.38
CA LEU A 358 -5.58 -5.78 16.96
C LEU A 358 -6.34 -4.52 16.49
N SER A 359 -6.53 -4.39 15.17
CA SER A 359 -7.23 -3.24 14.57
C SER A 359 -8.67 -3.09 15.08
N LEU A 360 -9.40 -4.21 15.24
CA LEU A 360 -10.78 -4.19 15.74
C LEU A 360 -10.86 -3.91 17.24
N ARG A 361 -9.94 -4.45 18.04
CA ARG A 361 -9.87 -4.19 19.49
C ARG A 361 -9.58 -2.73 19.79
N GLU A 362 -8.70 -2.08 19.02
CA GLU A 362 -8.45 -0.62 19.12
C GLU A 362 -9.72 0.21 18.87
N GLN A 363 -10.67 -0.30 18.07
CA GLN A 363 -11.96 0.32 17.79
C GLN A 363 -13.06 -0.09 18.80
N GLY A 364 -12.69 -0.85 19.82
CA GLY A 364 -13.56 -1.35 20.89
C GLY A 364 -14.47 -2.49 20.46
N TRP A 365 -14.06 -3.31 19.50
CA TRP A 365 -14.74 -4.57 19.19
C TRP A 365 -14.15 -5.73 19.99
N ASN A 366 -15.02 -6.64 20.39
CA ASN A 366 -14.66 -7.98 20.84
C ASN A 366 -14.47 -8.86 19.61
N VAL A 367 -13.41 -9.66 19.63
CA VAL A 367 -13.10 -10.61 18.55
C VAL A 367 -12.91 -11.97 19.18
N ASP A 368 -13.79 -12.89 18.81
CA ASP A 368 -13.75 -14.30 19.15
C ASP A 368 -13.29 -15.13 17.94
N TYR A 369 -12.73 -16.30 18.23
CA TYR A 369 -12.10 -17.17 17.25
C TYR A 369 -12.53 -18.62 17.46
N LEU A 370 -12.82 -19.32 16.36
CA LEU A 370 -13.01 -20.78 16.37
C LEU A 370 -12.39 -21.40 15.11
N GLU A 371 -11.62 -22.45 15.31
CA GLU A 371 -11.13 -23.29 14.22
C GLU A 371 -11.97 -24.56 14.12
N LEU A 372 -12.48 -24.84 12.92
CA LEU A 372 -13.19 -26.07 12.62
C LEU A 372 -12.20 -27.19 12.32
N THR A 373 -12.41 -28.38 12.89
CA THR A 373 -11.66 -29.59 12.54
C THR A 373 -12.53 -30.56 11.72
N GLN A 374 -11.99 -31.68 11.25
CA GLN A 374 -12.77 -32.68 10.48
C GLN A 374 -13.67 -33.58 11.35
N GLU A 375 -13.80 -33.29 12.65
CA GLU A 375 -14.66 -34.02 13.58
C GLU A 375 -16.15 -33.69 13.39
N GLN A 376 -17.03 -34.64 13.75
CA GLN A 376 -18.46 -34.58 13.42
C GLN A 376 -19.24 -33.43 14.10
N ASP A 377 -18.81 -32.97 15.28
CA ASP A 377 -19.62 -32.06 16.13
C ASP A 377 -19.23 -30.58 16.03
N ASN A 378 -18.25 -30.23 15.21
CA ASN A 378 -17.64 -28.89 15.23
C ASN A 378 -18.57 -27.78 14.77
N TYR A 379 -19.45 -28.09 13.81
CA TYR A 379 -20.48 -27.16 13.34
C TYR A 379 -21.58 -26.93 14.38
N ALA A 380 -21.87 -27.93 15.23
CA ALA A 380 -22.79 -27.75 16.35
C ALA A 380 -22.18 -26.84 17.41
N THR A 381 -20.90 -27.04 17.74
CA THR A 381 -20.12 -26.18 18.64
C THR A 381 -20.05 -24.74 18.11
N LEU A 382 -19.75 -24.57 16.81
CA LEU A 382 -19.77 -23.27 16.15
C LEU A 382 -21.11 -22.57 16.33
N MET A 383 -22.22 -23.25 16.03
CA MET A 383 -23.53 -22.64 16.15
C MET A 383 -23.88 -22.33 17.61
N ALA A 384 -23.55 -23.19 18.56
CA ALA A 384 -23.73 -22.91 19.98
C ALA A 384 -22.97 -21.64 20.42
N GLN A 385 -21.72 -21.47 19.97
CA GLN A 385 -20.91 -20.29 20.27
C GLN A 385 -21.46 -19.03 19.56
N VAL A 386 -21.91 -19.14 18.31
CA VAL A 386 -22.55 -18.04 17.57
C VAL A 386 -23.83 -17.58 18.27
N HIS A 387 -24.66 -18.49 18.77
CA HIS A 387 -25.87 -18.14 19.52
C HIS A 387 -25.55 -17.53 20.89
N ASN A 388 -24.51 -18.02 21.58
CA ASN A 388 -24.09 -17.48 22.87
C ASN A 388 -23.47 -16.07 22.78
N LEU A 389 -22.59 -15.85 21.79
CA LEU A 389 -21.91 -14.57 21.58
C LEU A 389 -22.79 -13.53 20.87
N ALA A 390 -23.78 -14.00 20.09
CA ALA A 390 -24.63 -13.19 19.22
C ALA A 390 -23.82 -12.15 18.41
N PRO A 391 -22.80 -12.57 17.63
CA PRO A 391 -21.92 -11.65 16.93
C PRO A 391 -22.69 -10.84 15.89
N SER A 392 -22.29 -9.59 15.66
CA SER A 392 -22.85 -8.79 14.56
C SER A 392 -22.29 -9.18 13.20
N ILE A 393 -21.10 -9.79 13.18
CA ILE A 393 -20.47 -10.30 11.96
C ILE A 393 -19.74 -11.62 12.24
N ILE A 394 -19.86 -12.55 11.32
CA ILE A 394 -19.10 -13.79 11.29
C ILE A 394 -18.20 -13.74 10.05
N VAL A 395 -16.89 -13.75 10.27
CA VAL A 395 -15.88 -13.84 9.22
C VAL A 395 -15.55 -15.31 9.02
N PHE A 396 -15.91 -15.87 7.87
CA PHE A 396 -15.54 -17.23 7.49
C PHE A 396 -14.30 -17.20 6.59
N ALA A 397 -13.17 -17.59 7.17
CA ALA A 397 -11.84 -17.54 6.58
C ALA A 397 -11.47 -18.86 5.88
N SER A 398 -12.26 -19.25 4.89
CA SER A 398 -11.90 -20.29 3.91
C SER A 398 -12.29 -19.81 2.51
N TYR A 399 -11.49 -20.20 1.52
CA TYR A 399 -11.68 -19.87 0.11
C TYR A 399 -12.25 -21.04 -0.70
N PHE A 400 -12.42 -22.21 -0.06
CA PHE A 400 -12.88 -23.43 -0.73
C PHE A 400 -14.40 -23.48 -0.77
N ALA A 401 -14.95 -23.76 -1.94
CA ALA A 401 -16.39 -23.74 -2.17
C ALA A 401 -17.12 -24.76 -1.28
N GLU A 402 -16.55 -25.93 -1.04
CA GLU A 402 -17.13 -26.98 -0.20
C GLU A 402 -17.26 -26.53 1.25
N ASP A 403 -16.22 -25.91 1.81
CA ASP A 403 -16.20 -25.36 3.17
C ASP A 403 -17.27 -24.27 3.30
N ILE A 404 -17.34 -23.36 2.33
CA ILE A 404 -18.30 -22.26 2.29
C ILE A 404 -19.72 -22.83 2.22
N VAL A 405 -20.00 -23.77 1.33
CA VAL A 405 -21.33 -24.38 1.20
C VAL A 405 -21.73 -25.08 2.50
N GLN A 406 -20.84 -25.85 3.12
CA GLN A 406 -21.13 -26.55 4.37
C GLN A 406 -21.41 -25.59 5.53
N PHE A 407 -20.62 -24.50 5.64
CA PHE A 407 -20.85 -23.44 6.62
C PHE A 407 -22.22 -22.78 6.42
N TYR A 408 -22.57 -22.38 5.19
CA TYR A 408 -23.87 -21.76 4.90
C TYR A 408 -25.05 -22.69 5.16
N GLN A 409 -24.95 -23.96 4.74
CA GLN A 409 -26.00 -24.95 5.01
C GLN A 409 -26.23 -25.17 6.51
N THR A 410 -25.16 -25.16 7.30
CA THR A 410 -25.25 -25.23 8.76
C THR A 410 -25.91 -23.98 9.33
N PHE A 411 -25.43 -22.79 8.94
CA PHE A 411 -25.93 -21.53 9.47
C PHE A 411 -27.41 -21.32 9.16
N ILE A 412 -27.85 -21.58 7.92
CA ILE A 412 -29.24 -21.37 7.48
C ILE A 412 -30.25 -22.25 8.25
N ARG A 413 -29.81 -23.40 8.78
CA ARG A 413 -30.69 -24.26 9.61
C ARG A 413 -31.04 -23.63 10.95
N ASN A 414 -30.19 -22.76 11.49
CA ASN A 414 -30.43 -22.08 12.76
C ASN A 414 -29.76 -20.68 12.79
N PRO A 415 -30.23 -19.72 11.98
CA PRO A 415 -29.51 -18.48 11.72
C PRO A 415 -29.60 -17.49 12.90
N THR A 416 -28.61 -16.61 13.00
CA THR A 416 -28.65 -15.39 13.83
C THR A 416 -28.74 -14.14 12.95
N ASN A 417 -28.86 -12.96 13.54
CA ASN A 417 -28.83 -11.69 12.80
C ASN A 417 -27.41 -11.23 12.41
N ALA A 418 -26.43 -12.12 12.41
CA ALA A 418 -25.07 -11.79 12.02
C ALA A 418 -24.96 -11.58 10.49
N ILE A 419 -24.11 -10.64 10.09
CA ILE A 419 -23.61 -10.56 8.72
C ILE A 419 -22.59 -11.68 8.53
N ILE A 420 -22.70 -12.46 7.45
CA ILE A 420 -21.66 -13.41 7.07
C ILE A 420 -20.74 -12.71 6.06
N TYR A 421 -19.47 -12.60 6.40
CA TYR A 421 -18.40 -12.22 5.50
C TYR A 421 -17.59 -13.46 5.17
N SER A 422 -17.71 -13.96 3.94
CA SER A 422 -16.95 -15.12 3.47
C SER A 422 -15.95 -14.66 2.42
N ILE A 423 -14.69 -15.03 2.56
CA ILE A 423 -13.67 -14.60 1.62
C ILE A 423 -13.86 -15.41 0.32
N TYR A 424 -13.75 -14.76 -0.84
CA TYR A 424 -14.04 -15.33 -2.16
C TYR A 424 -15.51 -15.74 -2.41
N ALA A 425 -16.44 -15.40 -1.50
CA ALA A 425 -17.86 -15.58 -1.71
C ALA A 425 -18.65 -14.29 -1.40
N PRO A 426 -19.87 -14.14 -1.93
CA PRO A 426 -20.70 -12.99 -1.59
C PRO A 426 -20.97 -12.92 -0.08
N SER A 427 -20.76 -11.74 0.52
CA SER A 427 -21.22 -11.49 1.89
C SER A 427 -22.75 -11.54 1.93
N ALA A 428 -23.29 -12.24 2.93
CA ALA A 428 -24.72 -12.51 3.04
C ALA A 428 -25.29 -12.04 4.38
N PHE A 429 -26.55 -11.61 4.36
CA PHE A 429 -27.30 -11.27 5.56
C PHE A 429 -28.60 -12.07 5.59
N PHE A 430 -28.74 -12.97 6.57
CA PHE A 430 -29.93 -13.78 6.75
C PHE A 430 -30.72 -13.27 7.95
N ALA A 431 -31.70 -12.41 7.70
CA ALA A 431 -32.56 -11.89 8.75
C ALA A 431 -33.46 -12.99 9.33
N THR A 432 -33.56 -13.09 10.65
CA THR A 432 -34.58 -13.93 11.29
C THR A 432 -35.99 -13.44 10.94
N ARG A 433 -37.00 -14.33 10.98
CA ARG A 433 -38.41 -13.97 10.74
C ARG A 433 -38.90 -12.83 11.63
N GLU A 434 -38.37 -12.71 12.83
CA GLU A 434 -38.71 -11.65 13.78
C GLU A 434 -38.11 -10.29 13.35
N THR A 435 -36.87 -10.28 12.86
CA THR A 435 -36.25 -9.09 12.25
C THR A 435 -37.01 -8.62 11.02
N LEU A 436 -37.49 -9.54 10.18
CA LEU A 436 -38.32 -9.21 9.02
C LEU A 436 -39.68 -8.63 9.43
N ARG A 437 -40.28 -9.09 10.55
CA ARG A 437 -41.54 -8.55 11.09
C ARG A 437 -41.38 -7.15 11.71
N ARG A 438 -40.29 -6.87 12.41
CA ARG A 438 -40.00 -5.50 12.89
C ARG A 438 -39.84 -4.52 11.73
N ARG A 439 -39.23 -4.95 10.61
CA ARG A 439 -39.08 -4.14 9.39
C ARG A 439 -40.39 -3.77 8.70
N SER A 440 -41.40 -4.65 8.71
CA SER A 440 -42.72 -4.30 8.15
C SER A 440 -43.45 -3.21 8.93
N LEU A 441 -43.05 -2.97 10.18
CA LEU A 441 -43.63 -1.95 11.06
C LEU A 441 -42.86 -0.63 11.07
N GLU A 442 -41.59 -0.62 10.65
CA GLU A 442 -40.76 0.61 10.53
C GLU A 442 -40.88 1.29 9.14
N TYR A 443 -41.48 0.60 8.16
CA TYR A 443 -41.79 1.13 6.82
C TYR A 443 -43.28 1.39 6.58
N GLN A 444 -44.11 1.28 7.63
CA GLN A 444 -45.47 1.83 7.71
C GLN A 444 -45.44 3.06 8.63
#